data_AF-A0AAU3THU2-F1
#
_entry.id   AF-A0AAU3THU2-F1
#
_cell.length_a   1.000
_cell.length_b   1.000
_cell.length_c   1.000
_cell.angle_alpha   90.00
_cell.angle_beta   90.00
_cell.angle_gamma   90.00
#
_symmetry.space_group_name_H-M   'P 1'
#
loop_
_entity.id
_entity.type
_entity.pdbx_description
1 polymer ?
#
loop_
_entity_poly.entity_id
_entity_poly.type
_entity_poly.pdbx_seq_one_letter_code
_entity_poly.pdbx_strand_id
1 'polypeptide(L)'
;MSDTPYEDPYLIISSDCHAGLPTEQYRPYLDSRFHPQFDEFLGQRDARRAEATRLGVRNEAFAEKWFHDHEEGLKGGWDTAQRLKELDGDGVAAEVVFPDADAVDSQTAAPFGVGLGLSGDQDPELGMAGAQAHNRWLAEFVSQTPERHCGVALLPITGEPSKVVAEIHRAKDSGLGALMIPAMWVDKAPYHDRRYDPVWAAAAETQMPIVTHSGSSPRHEYGDHLGIFVSEVTWWPARPLWFLLWSGVFERHPGLKFGVAESGCWWLPNQLWFMDRLYLGAHGGKKLSPFEELKRPPSEYLDRQVFICATNTKRRELAQRYEIGVDNILWGSDFPHPEGTWPDTRSWLKNTFHDIPVGETRRMLGLAAADVFGFDTGKLAPIARRIGPTPTELGQSADQAAVEASWARSREVGRHWLTDNDFPVLGVSR
;
A
#
# COMPACT_ATOMS: atom_id res chain seq x y z
N MET A 1 0.05 28.69 27.80
CA MET A 1 0.05 27.56 26.85
C MET A 1 1.29 27.76 26.01
N SER A 2 2.33 26.98 26.26
CA SER A 2 3.60 27.06 25.52
C SER A 2 3.35 26.58 24.10
N ASP A 3 3.52 27.49 23.15
CA ASP A 3 3.21 27.32 21.72
C ASP A 3 4.38 26.61 21.03
N THR A 4 4.72 25.41 21.50
CA THR A 4 5.74 24.56 20.89
C THR A 4 5.06 23.51 20.03
N PRO A 5 4.96 23.69 18.69
CA PRO A 5 4.28 22.77 17.78
C PRO A 5 4.90 21.37 17.74
N TYR A 6 5.95 21.09 18.51
CA TYR A 6 6.66 19.81 18.57
C TYR A 6 6.27 18.93 19.77
N GLU A 7 5.23 19.29 20.53
CA GLU A 7 4.70 18.47 21.62
C GLU A 7 3.36 17.79 21.28
N ASP A 8 2.64 18.28 20.26
CA ASP A 8 1.34 17.74 19.90
C ASP A 8 1.40 16.26 19.46
N PRO A 9 0.44 15.42 19.90
CA PRO A 9 0.30 14.03 19.45
C PRO A 9 0.27 13.89 17.94
N TYR A 10 0.85 12.80 17.43
CA TYR A 10 0.78 12.44 16.02
C TYR A 10 -0.64 12.06 15.62
N LEU A 11 -1.10 12.63 14.50
CA LEU A 11 -2.16 12.04 13.71
C LEU A 11 -1.56 10.89 12.89
N ILE A 12 -1.85 9.66 13.29
CA ILE A 12 -1.41 8.46 12.57
C ILE A 12 -2.54 7.96 11.69
N ILE A 13 -2.25 7.80 10.40
CA ILE A 13 -3.13 7.17 9.42
C ILE A 13 -2.36 6.01 8.80
N SER A 14 -2.80 4.77 9.06
CA SER A 14 -2.20 3.61 8.42
C SER A 14 -2.55 3.59 6.94
N SER A 15 -1.57 3.62 6.05
CA SER A 15 -1.81 3.50 4.60
C SER A 15 -1.95 2.05 4.13
N ASP A 16 -1.84 1.09 5.05
CA ASP A 16 -1.98 -0.32 4.76
C ASP A 16 -2.49 -1.10 5.98
N CYS A 17 -3.60 -1.82 5.78
CA CYS A 17 -4.21 -2.74 6.72
C CYS A 17 -5.28 -3.55 6.00
N HIS A 18 -5.77 -4.62 6.63
CA HIS A 18 -6.61 -5.62 6.00
C HIS A 18 -7.92 -5.85 6.75
N ALA A 19 -8.96 -6.15 5.97
CA ALA A 19 -10.28 -6.54 6.46
C ALA A 19 -10.89 -7.59 5.54
N GLY A 20 -11.62 -8.55 6.11
CA GLY A 20 -12.36 -9.57 5.38
C GLY A 20 -13.30 -10.34 6.29
N LEU A 21 -14.53 -10.59 5.84
CA LEU A 21 -15.40 -11.57 6.52
C LEU A 21 -14.73 -12.95 6.57
N PRO A 22 -15.07 -13.78 7.57
CA PRO A 22 -14.91 -15.22 7.44
C PRO A 22 -15.49 -15.67 6.10
N THR A 23 -14.69 -16.33 5.29
CA THR A 23 -14.91 -16.45 3.85
C THR A 23 -16.31 -16.98 3.53
N GLU A 24 -16.82 -17.98 4.28
CA GLU A 24 -18.15 -18.54 4.10
C GLU A 24 -19.31 -17.54 4.23
N GLN A 25 -19.10 -16.42 4.93
CA GLN A 25 -20.11 -15.39 5.14
C GLN A 25 -20.28 -14.45 3.94
N TYR A 26 -19.48 -14.59 2.88
CA TYR A 26 -19.67 -13.84 1.63
C TYR A 26 -20.87 -14.30 0.79
N ARG A 27 -21.50 -15.45 1.10
CA ARG A 27 -22.63 -15.98 0.31
C ARG A 27 -23.77 -14.97 0.05
N PRO A 28 -24.25 -14.18 1.05
CA PRO A 28 -25.31 -13.20 0.83
C PRO A 28 -24.87 -12.04 -0.08
N TYR A 29 -23.56 -11.80 -0.17
CA TYR A 29 -22.97 -10.81 -1.05
C TYR A 29 -22.72 -11.38 -2.44
N LEU A 30 -23.03 -12.63 -2.75
CA LEU A 30 -22.87 -13.22 -4.08
C LEU A 30 -24.24 -13.44 -4.73
N ASP A 31 -24.34 -13.11 -6.02
CA ASP A 31 -25.48 -13.54 -6.83
C ASP A 31 -25.61 -15.07 -6.76
N SER A 32 -26.84 -15.56 -6.60
CA SER A 32 -27.13 -16.99 -6.39
C SER A 32 -26.62 -17.87 -7.52
N ARG A 33 -26.44 -17.33 -8.73
CA ARG A 33 -25.85 -18.06 -9.85
C ARG A 33 -24.39 -18.48 -9.63
N PHE A 34 -23.66 -17.82 -8.72
CA PHE A 34 -22.27 -18.12 -8.38
C PHE A 34 -22.12 -18.99 -7.13
N HIS A 35 -23.22 -19.33 -6.45
CA HIS A 35 -23.18 -20.15 -5.25
C HIS A 35 -22.53 -21.53 -5.47
N PRO A 36 -22.77 -22.24 -6.60
CA PRO A 36 -22.10 -23.52 -6.85
C PRO A 36 -20.56 -23.40 -6.92
N GLN A 37 -20.05 -22.38 -7.62
CA GLN A 37 -18.62 -22.12 -7.72
C GLN A 37 -18.04 -21.67 -6.37
N PHE A 38 -18.84 -20.95 -5.58
CA PHE A 38 -18.45 -20.54 -4.24
C PHE A 38 -18.34 -21.73 -3.29
N ASP A 39 -19.26 -22.68 -3.38
CA ASP A 39 -19.20 -23.96 -2.66
C ASP A 39 -17.94 -24.77 -3.02
N GLU A 40 -17.61 -24.84 -4.31
CA GLU A 40 -16.35 -25.45 -4.77
C GLU A 40 -15.12 -24.70 -4.22
N PHE A 41 -15.13 -23.38 -4.29
CA PHE A 41 -14.04 -22.54 -3.77
C PHE A 41 -13.80 -22.77 -2.27
N LEU A 42 -14.87 -22.88 -1.47
CA LEU A 42 -14.77 -23.20 -0.04
C LEU A 42 -14.26 -24.63 0.19
N GLY A 43 -14.72 -25.59 -0.62
CA GLY A 43 -14.28 -26.98 -0.55
C GLY A 43 -12.79 -27.19 -0.83
N GLN A 44 -12.14 -26.25 -1.53
CA GLN A 44 -10.70 -26.29 -1.82
C GLN A 44 -9.81 -25.67 -0.72
N ARG A 45 -10.39 -25.11 0.36
CA ARG A 45 -9.64 -24.37 1.38
C ARG A 45 -8.54 -25.21 2.04
N ASP A 46 -8.88 -26.42 2.48
CA ASP A 46 -7.92 -27.29 3.18
C ASP A 46 -6.77 -27.72 2.25
N ALA A 47 -7.06 -27.93 0.95
CA ALA A 47 -6.05 -28.22 -0.05
C ALA A 47 -5.10 -27.02 -0.25
N ARG A 48 -5.64 -25.79 -0.34
CA ARG A 48 -4.82 -24.57 -0.44
C ARG A 48 -3.93 -24.38 0.80
N ARG A 49 -4.46 -24.65 2.00
CA ARG A 49 -3.70 -24.58 3.27
C ARG A 49 -2.58 -25.62 3.33
N ALA A 50 -2.89 -26.86 2.95
CA ALA A 50 -1.91 -27.94 2.89
C ALA A 50 -0.77 -27.60 1.91
N GLU A 51 -1.12 -27.04 0.75
CA GLU A 51 -0.15 -26.60 -0.24
C GLU A 51 0.72 -25.44 0.27
N ALA A 52 0.13 -24.41 0.89
CA ALA A 52 0.87 -23.30 1.49
C ALA A 52 1.87 -23.78 2.56
N THR A 53 1.48 -24.78 3.36
CA THR A 53 2.34 -25.40 4.38
C THR A 53 3.48 -26.18 3.74
N ARG A 54 3.18 -27.01 2.73
CA ARG A 54 4.17 -27.78 1.96
C ARG A 54 5.22 -26.86 1.31
N LEU A 55 4.78 -25.70 0.82
CA LEU A 55 5.62 -24.69 0.18
C LEU A 55 6.44 -23.84 1.16
N GLY A 56 6.19 -23.98 2.47
CA GLY A 56 6.83 -23.16 3.50
C GLY A 56 6.36 -21.71 3.55
N VAL A 57 5.32 -21.35 2.79
CA VAL A 57 4.65 -20.04 2.84
C VAL A 57 3.83 -19.91 4.12
N ARG A 58 3.35 -21.04 4.65
CA ARG A 58 2.68 -21.15 5.94
C ARG A 58 3.52 -21.99 6.90
N ASN A 59 3.87 -21.42 8.06
CA ASN A 59 4.45 -22.18 9.16
C ASN A 59 3.34 -22.57 10.15
N GLU A 60 3.09 -23.87 10.30
CA GLU A 60 1.97 -24.39 11.09
C GLU A 60 2.07 -24.03 12.58
N ALA A 61 3.22 -24.28 13.21
CA ALA A 61 3.43 -23.97 14.63
C ALA A 61 3.31 -22.47 14.92
N PHE A 62 3.80 -21.64 13.99
CA PHE A 62 3.62 -20.19 14.07
C PHE A 62 2.14 -19.81 13.94
N ALA A 63 1.43 -20.34 12.94
CA ALA A 63 0.03 -20.06 12.71
C ALA A 63 -0.82 -20.41 13.94
N GLU A 64 -0.67 -21.61 14.47
CA GLU A 64 -1.38 -22.06 15.67
C GLU A 64 -1.18 -21.11 16.85
N LYS A 65 0.07 -20.73 17.12
CA LYS A 65 0.40 -19.78 18.18
C LYS A 65 -0.19 -18.40 17.92
N TRP A 66 -0.07 -17.90 16.68
CA TRP A 66 -0.56 -16.58 16.28
C TRP A 66 -2.07 -16.47 16.52
N PHE A 67 -2.86 -17.42 16.01
CA PHE A 67 -4.31 -17.41 16.18
C PHE A 67 -4.74 -17.62 17.62
N HIS A 68 -4.04 -18.48 18.38
CA HIS A 68 -4.34 -18.70 19.79
C HIS A 68 -4.12 -17.42 20.62
N ASP A 69 -2.96 -16.78 20.47
CA ASP A 69 -2.58 -15.64 21.31
C ASP A 69 -3.38 -14.37 20.97
N HIS A 70 -3.93 -14.30 19.76
CA HIS A 70 -4.54 -13.10 19.19
C HIS A 70 -6.01 -13.27 18.80
N GLU A 71 -6.66 -14.37 19.20
CA GLU A 71 -8.03 -14.74 18.78
C GLU A 71 -9.02 -13.56 18.84
N GLU A 72 -9.03 -12.81 19.95
CA GLU A 72 -9.92 -11.66 20.12
C GLU A 72 -9.51 -10.47 19.24
N GLY A 73 -8.20 -10.17 19.16
CA GLY A 73 -7.66 -9.09 18.34
C GLY A 73 -7.98 -9.27 16.86
N LEU A 74 -7.82 -10.49 16.35
CA LEU A 74 -8.01 -10.84 14.94
C LEU A 74 -9.46 -10.68 14.47
N LYS A 75 -10.45 -10.69 15.37
CA LYS A 75 -11.84 -10.34 15.03
C LYS A 75 -11.95 -8.92 14.47
N GLY A 76 -11.01 -8.02 14.77
CA GLY A 76 -10.90 -6.69 14.16
C GLY A 76 -10.73 -6.71 12.63
N GLY A 77 -10.48 -7.88 12.02
CA GLY A 77 -10.55 -8.06 10.58
C GLY A 77 -11.97 -7.95 9.99
N TRP A 78 -13.02 -8.09 10.80
CA TRP A 78 -14.41 -8.00 10.33
C TRP A 78 -15.41 -7.39 11.33
N ASP A 79 -15.04 -7.28 12.61
CA ASP A 79 -15.81 -6.63 13.66
C ASP A 79 -15.29 -5.20 13.89
N THR A 80 -16.10 -4.21 13.57
CA THR A 80 -15.71 -2.79 13.70
C THR A 80 -15.47 -2.37 15.15
N ALA A 81 -16.24 -2.86 16.12
CA ALA A 81 -16.06 -2.48 17.52
C ALA A 81 -14.71 -2.97 18.05
N GLN A 82 -14.37 -4.22 17.72
CA GLN A 82 -13.08 -4.79 18.05
C GLN A 82 -11.94 -4.11 17.27
N ARG A 83 -12.14 -3.77 15.98
CA ARG A 83 -11.17 -3.00 15.19
C ARG A 83 -10.81 -1.67 15.85
N LEU A 84 -11.80 -0.89 16.26
CA LEU A 84 -11.57 0.43 16.88
C LEU A 84 -10.81 0.33 18.20
N LYS A 85 -11.01 -0.76 18.96
CA LYS A 85 -10.25 -1.02 20.19
C LYS A 85 -8.77 -1.25 19.90
N GLU A 86 -8.47 -2.07 18.88
CA GLU A 86 -7.08 -2.34 18.48
C GLU A 86 -6.39 -1.07 17.92
N LEU A 87 -7.09 -0.30 17.07
CA LEU A 87 -6.58 0.98 16.56
C LEU A 87 -6.33 2.00 17.68
N ASP A 88 -7.24 2.11 18.65
CA ASP A 88 -7.07 3.00 19.79
C ASP A 88 -5.88 2.57 20.66
N GLY A 89 -5.64 1.27 20.83
CA GLY A 89 -4.47 0.73 21.52
C GLY A 89 -3.14 1.10 20.84
N ASP A 90 -3.10 0.98 19.52
CA ASP A 90 -1.91 1.30 18.71
C ASP A 90 -1.70 2.81 18.48
N GLY A 91 -2.72 3.63 18.75
CA GLY A 91 -2.68 5.07 18.50
C GLY A 91 -2.94 5.45 17.04
N VAL A 92 -3.55 4.56 16.25
CA VAL A 92 -3.88 4.77 14.84
C VAL A 92 -5.25 5.42 14.73
N ALA A 93 -5.31 6.66 14.24
CA ALA A 93 -6.56 7.42 14.15
C ALA A 93 -7.42 7.01 12.96
N ALA A 94 -6.81 6.63 11.84
CA ALA A 94 -7.50 6.23 10.63
C ALA A 94 -6.65 5.25 9.81
N GLU A 95 -7.23 4.63 8.78
CA GLU A 95 -6.56 3.62 7.98
C GLU A 95 -7.16 3.40 6.59
N VAL A 96 -6.31 2.93 5.67
CA VAL A 96 -6.65 2.49 4.31
C VAL A 96 -6.78 0.98 4.31
N VAL A 97 -7.97 0.48 3.97
CA VAL A 97 -8.39 -0.90 4.25
C VAL A 97 -8.42 -1.74 2.96
N PHE A 98 -7.45 -2.64 2.83
CA PHE A 98 -7.28 -3.67 1.82
C PHE A 98 -8.06 -4.95 2.16
N PRO A 99 -8.27 -5.87 1.19
CA PRO A 99 -8.91 -7.17 1.44
C PRO A 99 -8.03 -8.11 2.28
N ASP A 100 -8.60 -9.27 2.62
CA ASP A 100 -7.94 -10.44 3.21
C ASP A 100 -7.33 -10.17 4.59
N ALA A 101 -8.13 -10.24 5.66
CA ALA A 101 -7.65 -10.04 7.03
C ALA A 101 -6.80 -11.20 7.59
N ASP A 102 -6.64 -12.28 6.84
CA ASP A 102 -5.89 -13.47 7.26
C ASP A 102 -4.93 -13.91 6.15
N ALA A 103 -3.71 -13.38 6.21
CA ALA A 103 -2.59 -13.79 5.38
C ALA A 103 -2.06 -15.21 5.66
N VAL A 104 -2.46 -15.86 6.76
CA VAL A 104 -1.82 -17.10 7.23
C VAL A 104 -2.62 -18.35 6.81
N ASP A 105 -3.92 -18.36 7.12
CA ASP A 105 -4.82 -19.51 6.86
C ASP A 105 -5.87 -19.20 5.77
N SER A 106 -5.96 -17.95 5.33
CA SER A 106 -6.97 -17.45 4.37
C SER A 106 -8.41 -17.78 4.79
N GLN A 107 -8.70 -17.77 6.09
CA GLN A 107 -10.05 -17.97 6.62
C GLN A 107 -10.93 -16.74 6.43
N THR A 108 -10.33 -15.56 6.31
CA THR A 108 -11.01 -14.28 6.11
C THR A 108 -10.52 -13.61 4.83
N ALA A 109 -10.80 -14.24 3.69
CA ALA A 109 -10.31 -13.80 2.39
C ALA A 109 -11.45 -13.56 1.39
N ALA A 110 -11.22 -12.68 0.42
CA ALA A 110 -12.18 -12.40 -0.63
C ALA A 110 -12.45 -13.66 -1.50
N PRO A 111 -13.70 -13.87 -1.96
CA PRO A 111 -14.04 -15.04 -2.76
C PRO A 111 -13.23 -15.14 -4.06
N PHE A 112 -13.06 -16.37 -4.57
CA PHE A 112 -12.47 -16.63 -5.89
C PHE A 112 -11.03 -16.12 -6.09
N GLY A 113 -10.28 -15.87 -5.00
CA GLY A 113 -8.87 -15.49 -5.06
C GLY A 113 -8.64 -14.07 -5.57
N VAL A 114 -9.61 -13.17 -5.38
CA VAL A 114 -9.56 -11.79 -5.89
C VAL A 114 -8.97 -10.77 -4.91
N GLY A 115 -8.59 -11.21 -3.71
CA GLY A 115 -7.92 -10.39 -2.68
C GLY A 115 -6.43 -10.17 -2.98
N LEU A 116 -5.55 -10.37 -2.01
CA LEU A 116 -4.10 -10.17 -2.19
C LEU A 116 -3.48 -11.15 -3.20
N GLY A 117 -4.10 -12.31 -3.38
CA GLY A 117 -3.73 -13.29 -4.41
C GLY A 117 -4.03 -12.86 -5.85
N LEU A 118 -4.62 -11.69 -6.09
CA LEU A 118 -5.04 -11.23 -7.41
C LEU A 118 -3.84 -11.06 -8.38
N SER A 119 -3.63 -12.08 -9.20
CA SER A 119 -2.57 -12.23 -10.21
C SER A 119 -2.92 -11.67 -11.58
N GLY A 120 -4.19 -11.44 -11.91
CA GLY A 120 -4.64 -10.96 -13.24
C GLY A 120 -5.06 -12.05 -14.23
N ASP A 121 -4.99 -13.32 -13.84
CA ASP A 121 -5.40 -14.51 -14.61
C ASP A 121 -6.73 -15.14 -14.15
N GLN A 122 -7.46 -14.47 -13.24
CA GLN A 122 -8.76 -14.91 -12.76
C GLN A 122 -9.75 -15.03 -13.92
N ASP A 123 -10.69 -15.98 -13.81
CA ASP A 123 -11.86 -15.99 -14.69
C ASP A 123 -12.56 -14.61 -14.60
N PRO A 124 -12.81 -13.91 -15.73
CA PRO A 124 -13.31 -12.54 -15.67
C PRO A 124 -14.68 -12.40 -14.99
N GLU A 125 -15.56 -13.41 -15.08
CA GLU A 125 -16.87 -13.36 -14.45
C GLU A 125 -16.80 -13.65 -12.96
N LEU A 126 -16.07 -14.69 -12.56
CA LEU A 126 -15.85 -15.01 -11.14
C LEU A 126 -15.03 -13.93 -10.44
N GLY A 127 -14.02 -13.39 -11.13
CA GLY A 127 -13.19 -12.29 -10.65
C GLY A 127 -14.01 -11.06 -10.32
N MET A 128 -14.86 -10.63 -11.25
CA MET A 128 -15.77 -9.50 -11.00
C MET A 128 -16.81 -9.83 -9.92
N ALA A 129 -17.36 -11.05 -9.88
CA ALA A 129 -18.32 -11.45 -8.86
C ALA A 129 -17.74 -11.41 -7.43
N GLY A 130 -16.52 -11.95 -7.26
CA GLY A 130 -15.81 -11.95 -5.98
C GLY A 130 -15.42 -10.53 -5.56
N ALA A 131 -14.88 -9.73 -6.49
CA ALA A 131 -14.57 -8.33 -6.24
C ALA A 131 -15.81 -7.55 -5.81
N GLN A 132 -16.93 -7.69 -6.51
CA GLN A 132 -18.17 -7.01 -6.17
C GLN A 132 -18.75 -7.44 -4.82
N ALA A 133 -18.64 -8.73 -4.47
CA ALA A 133 -19.07 -9.25 -3.18
C ALA A 133 -18.26 -8.62 -2.04
N HIS A 134 -16.92 -8.62 -2.17
CA HIS A 134 -16.04 -8.00 -1.19
C HIS A 134 -16.27 -6.48 -1.11
N ASN A 135 -16.34 -5.77 -2.24
CA ASN A 135 -16.55 -4.33 -2.28
C ASN A 135 -17.88 -3.90 -1.62
N ARG A 136 -18.95 -4.71 -1.75
CA ARG A 136 -20.22 -4.45 -1.04
C ARG A 136 -20.05 -4.55 0.46
N TRP A 137 -19.45 -5.63 0.93
CA TRP A 137 -19.19 -5.81 2.36
C TRP A 137 -18.24 -4.74 2.92
N LEU A 138 -17.16 -4.44 2.20
CA LEU A 138 -16.18 -3.44 2.63
C LEU A 138 -16.84 -2.04 2.74
N ALA A 139 -17.75 -1.70 1.84
CA ALA A 139 -18.53 -0.46 1.95
C ALA A 139 -19.39 -0.43 3.22
N GLU A 140 -20.02 -1.54 3.60
CA GLU A 140 -20.75 -1.64 4.87
C GLU A 140 -19.81 -1.49 6.07
N PHE A 141 -18.64 -2.13 6.05
CA PHE A 141 -17.62 -2.01 7.10
C PHE A 141 -17.11 -0.56 7.26
N VAL A 142 -16.78 0.09 6.14
CA VAL A 142 -16.34 1.49 6.11
C VAL A 142 -17.43 2.42 6.62
N SER A 143 -18.69 2.18 6.26
CA SER A 143 -19.82 3.05 6.64
C SER A 143 -20.09 3.14 8.14
N GLN A 144 -19.57 2.19 8.94
CA GLN A 144 -19.70 2.20 10.39
C GLN A 144 -18.81 3.26 11.06
N THR A 145 -17.67 3.61 10.44
CA THR A 145 -16.74 4.67 10.89
C THR A 145 -16.07 5.38 9.70
N PRO A 146 -16.84 6.09 8.86
CA PRO A 146 -16.37 6.62 7.57
C PRO A 146 -15.31 7.72 7.72
N GLU A 147 -15.17 8.34 8.89
CA GLU A 147 -14.10 9.28 9.17
C GLU A 147 -12.75 8.60 9.43
N ARG A 148 -12.76 7.33 9.86
CA ARG A 148 -11.54 6.56 10.19
C ARG A 148 -11.13 5.58 9.11
N HIS A 149 -12.01 5.15 8.21
CA HIS A 149 -11.70 4.13 7.22
C HIS A 149 -11.79 4.65 5.78
N CYS A 150 -10.79 4.34 4.97
CA CYS A 150 -10.81 4.46 3.51
C CYS A 150 -10.71 3.06 2.89
N GLY A 151 -11.83 2.50 2.42
CA GLY A 151 -11.82 1.17 1.80
C GLY A 151 -11.22 1.17 0.39
N VAL A 152 -10.43 0.15 0.09
CA VAL A 152 -9.81 -0.11 -1.22
C VAL A 152 -10.65 -1.11 -2.00
N ALA A 153 -11.31 -0.66 -3.05
CA ALA A 153 -12.15 -1.51 -3.88
C ALA A 153 -11.30 -2.44 -4.76
N LEU A 154 -11.63 -3.72 -4.76
CA LEU A 154 -11.06 -4.71 -5.67
C LEU A 154 -11.49 -4.43 -7.10
N LEU A 155 -10.52 -4.33 -8.00
CA LEU A 155 -10.75 -4.01 -9.40
C LEU A 155 -10.01 -5.00 -10.33
N PRO A 156 -10.70 -6.03 -10.84
CA PRO A 156 -10.17 -6.96 -11.85
C PRO A 156 -9.97 -6.26 -13.22
N ILE A 157 -8.96 -5.38 -13.31
CA ILE A 157 -8.72 -4.49 -14.45
C ILE A 157 -8.51 -5.22 -15.78
N THR A 158 -8.03 -6.47 -15.74
CA THR A 158 -7.78 -7.31 -16.92
C THR A 158 -9.06 -7.77 -17.63
N GLY A 159 -10.23 -7.53 -17.03
CA GLY A 159 -11.54 -7.74 -17.62
C GLY A 159 -11.88 -6.77 -18.76
N GLU A 160 -13.18 -6.68 -19.04
CA GLU A 160 -13.71 -5.81 -20.08
C GLU A 160 -13.74 -4.34 -19.59
N PRO A 161 -13.06 -3.38 -20.26
CA PRO A 161 -12.84 -2.04 -19.71
C PRO A 161 -14.11 -1.29 -19.30
N SER A 162 -15.24 -1.45 -20.00
CA SER A 162 -16.47 -0.73 -19.63
C SER A 162 -17.07 -1.25 -18.32
N LYS A 163 -17.02 -2.56 -18.06
CA LYS A 163 -17.40 -3.14 -16.76
C LYS A 163 -16.47 -2.71 -15.64
N VAL A 164 -15.17 -2.61 -15.90
CA VAL A 164 -14.17 -2.13 -14.93
C VAL A 164 -14.46 -0.67 -14.56
N VAL A 165 -14.71 0.20 -15.54
CA VAL A 165 -15.09 1.61 -15.30
C VAL A 165 -16.40 1.71 -14.51
N ALA A 166 -17.42 0.92 -14.86
CA ALA A 166 -18.67 0.88 -14.12
C ALA A 166 -18.47 0.46 -12.65
N GLU A 167 -17.56 -0.48 -12.39
CA GLU A 167 -17.22 -0.90 -11.03
C GLU A 167 -16.51 0.20 -10.23
N ILE A 168 -15.65 1.02 -10.86
CA ILE A 168 -15.04 2.19 -10.20
C ILE A 168 -16.12 3.16 -9.71
N HIS A 169 -17.08 3.52 -10.56
CA HIS A 169 -18.15 4.44 -10.17
C HIS A 169 -19.04 3.84 -9.10
N ARG A 170 -19.39 2.55 -9.20
CA ARG A 170 -20.16 1.84 -8.16
C ARG A 170 -19.45 1.86 -6.81
N ALA A 171 -18.14 1.57 -6.79
CA ALA A 171 -17.33 1.59 -5.58
C ALA A 171 -17.29 2.99 -4.95
N LYS A 172 -17.10 4.03 -5.77
CA LYS A 172 -17.13 5.43 -5.32
C LYS A 172 -18.47 5.80 -4.71
N ASP A 173 -19.57 5.47 -5.40
CA ASP A 173 -20.93 5.76 -4.94
C ASP A 173 -21.29 5.00 -3.65
N SER A 174 -20.68 3.84 -3.42
CA SER A 174 -20.79 3.07 -2.17
C SER A 174 -19.91 3.61 -1.02
N GLY A 175 -19.10 4.64 -1.25
CA GLY A 175 -18.25 5.26 -0.22
C GLY A 175 -16.83 4.70 -0.11
N LEU A 176 -16.38 3.88 -1.06
CA LEU A 176 -14.98 3.43 -1.13
C LEU A 176 -14.08 4.54 -1.71
N GLY A 177 -12.82 4.58 -1.29
CA GLY A 177 -11.92 5.71 -1.53
C GLY A 177 -10.74 5.42 -2.44
N ALA A 178 -10.39 4.16 -2.66
CA ALA A 178 -9.23 3.74 -3.47
C ALA A 178 -9.54 2.47 -4.27
N LEU A 179 -8.64 2.09 -5.18
CA LEU A 179 -8.79 0.96 -6.09
C LEU A 179 -7.55 0.05 -6.01
N MET A 180 -7.73 -1.26 -5.84
CA MET A 180 -6.66 -2.24 -5.97
C MET A 180 -6.76 -2.95 -7.32
N ILE A 181 -5.68 -2.93 -8.09
CA ILE A 181 -5.54 -3.72 -9.32
C ILE A 181 -4.54 -4.87 -9.09
N PRO A 182 -4.58 -5.95 -9.90
CA PRO A 182 -3.63 -7.05 -9.77
C PRO A 182 -2.18 -6.57 -9.88
N ALA A 183 -1.25 -7.16 -9.13
CA ALA A 183 0.18 -6.85 -9.22
C ALA A 183 0.79 -7.22 -10.59
N MET A 184 0.14 -8.13 -11.32
CA MET A 184 0.59 -8.67 -12.60
C MET A 184 -0.55 -8.66 -13.63
N TRP A 185 -0.21 -8.76 -14.90
CA TRP A 185 -1.19 -8.96 -15.99
C TRP A 185 -1.08 -10.34 -16.64
N VAL A 186 -0.13 -11.18 -16.20
CA VAL A 186 0.15 -12.52 -16.75
C VAL A 186 0.20 -12.51 -18.29
N ASP A 187 -0.79 -13.10 -18.95
CA ASP A 187 -0.93 -13.25 -20.40
C ASP A 187 -1.84 -12.16 -21.03
N LYS A 188 -2.34 -11.22 -20.23
CA LYS A 188 -3.23 -10.14 -20.65
C LYS A 188 -2.43 -8.92 -21.11
N ALA A 189 -3.15 -7.93 -21.62
CA ALA A 189 -2.54 -6.68 -22.03
C ALA A 189 -1.83 -5.99 -20.84
N PRO A 190 -0.60 -5.49 -21.02
CA PRO A 190 0.14 -4.80 -19.98
C PRO A 190 -0.48 -3.43 -19.67
N TYR A 191 -0.27 -2.91 -18.46
CA TYR A 191 -0.98 -1.71 -17.97
C TYR A 191 -0.70 -0.39 -18.72
N HIS A 192 0.29 -0.35 -19.60
CA HIS A 192 0.49 0.80 -20.49
C HIS A 192 -0.39 0.77 -21.76
N ASP A 193 -1.03 -0.36 -22.05
CA ASP A 193 -1.89 -0.52 -23.22
C ASP A 193 -3.04 0.50 -23.17
N ARG A 194 -3.31 1.12 -24.32
CA ARG A 194 -4.31 2.17 -24.49
C ARG A 194 -5.73 1.71 -24.13
N ARG A 195 -6.01 0.40 -24.13
CA ARG A 195 -7.30 -0.13 -23.67
C ARG A 195 -7.63 0.22 -22.22
N TYR A 196 -6.62 0.50 -21.39
CA TYR A 196 -6.81 0.88 -19.99
C TYR A 196 -6.91 2.40 -19.79
N ASP A 197 -6.71 3.22 -20.83
CA ASP A 197 -6.87 4.68 -20.73
C ASP A 197 -8.24 5.09 -20.15
N PRO A 198 -9.38 4.44 -20.47
CA PRO A 198 -10.66 4.73 -19.82
C PRO A 198 -10.68 4.43 -18.31
N VAL A 199 -9.94 3.41 -17.86
CA VAL A 199 -9.83 3.04 -16.44
C VAL A 199 -8.99 4.08 -15.70
N TRP A 200 -7.86 4.50 -16.28
CA TRP A 200 -7.01 5.56 -15.75
C TRP A 200 -7.73 6.90 -15.66
N ALA A 201 -8.52 7.24 -16.69
CA ALA A 201 -9.34 8.44 -16.71
C ALA A 201 -10.42 8.41 -15.63
N ALA A 202 -11.13 7.29 -15.47
CA ALA A 202 -12.17 7.14 -14.45
C ALA A 202 -11.59 7.26 -13.03
N ALA A 203 -10.44 6.63 -12.75
CA ALA A 203 -9.77 6.75 -11.45
C ALA A 203 -9.32 8.20 -11.15
N ALA A 204 -8.81 8.92 -12.16
CA ALA A 204 -8.47 10.33 -12.03
C ALA A 204 -9.71 11.21 -11.79
N GLU A 205 -10.81 10.95 -12.48
CA GLU A 205 -12.09 11.66 -12.33
C GLU A 205 -12.71 11.47 -10.94
N THR A 206 -12.75 10.23 -10.45
CA THR A 206 -13.29 9.90 -9.11
C THR A 206 -12.34 10.24 -7.98
N GLN A 207 -11.12 10.66 -8.31
CA GLN A 207 -10.02 10.93 -7.39
C GLN A 207 -9.71 9.72 -6.49
N MET A 208 -9.88 8.50 -7.02
CA MET A 208 -9.55 7.27 -6.32
C MET A 208 -8.15 6.82 -6.73
N PRO A 209 -7.15 6.86 -5.83
CA PRO A 209 -5.82 6.35 -6.15
C PRO A 209 -5.89 4.86 -6.47
N ILE A 210 -5.08 4.44 -7.43
CA ILE A 210 -4.90 3.03 -7.80
C ILE A 210 -3.69 2.49 -7.06
N VAL A 211 -3.79 1.30 -6.49
CA VAL A 211 -2.72 0.65 -5.75
C VAL A 211 -2.50 -0.77 -6.28
N THR A 212 -1.25 -1.18 -6.34
CA THR A 212 -0.85 -2.59 -6.45
C THR A 212 -0.29 -3.04 -5.12
N HIS A 213 -0.54 -4.30 -4.75
CA HIS A 213 -0.20 -4.83 -3.43
C HIS A 213 0.65 -6.09 -3.56
N SER A 214 1.49 -6.36 -2.56
CA SER A 214 2.13 -7.66 -2.40
C SER A 214 1.06 -8.77 -2.29
N GLY A 215 1.48 -10.02 -2.47
CA GLY A 215 0.63 -11.21 -2.28
C GLY A 215 0.59 -12.15 -3.48
N SER A 216 1.00 -11.67 -4.67
CA SER A 216 1.02 -12.48 -5.89
C SER A 216 2.34 -12.37 -6.65
N SER A 217 2.84 -13.52 -7.13
CA SER A 217 4.04 -13.66 -7.96
C SER A 217 3.97 -14.94 -8.80
N PRO A 218 4.71 -15.07 -9.92
CA PRO A 218 4.50 -16.12 -10.93
C PRO A 218 5.07 -17.47 -10.48
N ARG A 219 4.38 -18.14 -9.55
CA ARG A 219 4.84 -19.39 -8.90
C ARG A 219 5.29 -20.49 -9.86
N HIS A 220 4.66 -20.58 -11.02
CA HIS A 220 5.04 -21.56 -12.03
C HIS A 220 6.49 -21.41 -12.54
N GLU A 221 7.11 -20.24 -12.38
CA GLU A 221 8.50 -19.99 -12.79
C GLU A 221 9.54 -20.49 -11.76
N TYR A 222 9.17 -20.59 -10.48
CA TYR A 222 10.11 -20.90 -9.40
C TYR A 222 9.70 -22.07 -8.50
N GLY A 223 8.52 -22.67 -8.71
CA GLY A 223 8.05 -23.84 -7.97
C GLY A 223 8.06 -23.66 -6.46
N ASP A 224 8.74 -24.56 -5.75
CA ASP A 224 8.78 -24.63 -4.29
C ASP A 224 9.91 -23.78 -3.67
N HIS A 225 10.63 -22.98 -4.47
CA HIS A 225 11.78 -22.19 -3.99
C HIS A 225 11.33 -20.93 -3.21
N LEU A 226 11.13 -21.08 -1.90
CA LEU A 226 10.66 -20.00 -1.02
C LEU A 226 11.51 -18.72 -1.08
N GLY A 227 12.84 -18.84 -1.19
CA GLY A 227 13.72 -17.67 -1.30
C GLY A 227 13.48 -16.82 -2.56
N ILE A 228 13.06 -17.45 -3.66
CA ILE A 228 12.65 -16.74 -4.88
C ILE A 228 11.31 -16.05 -4.63
N PHE A 229 10.32 -16.75 -4.06
CA PHE A 229 9.02 -16.16 -3.71
C PHE A 229 9.16 -14.89 -2.87
N VAL A 230 9.94 -14.93 -1.77
CA VAL A 230 10.14 -13.77 -0.88
C VAL A 230 10.79 -12.58 -1.60
N SER A 231 11.61 -12.84 -2.62
CA SER A 231 12.24 -11.79 -3.44
C SER A 231 11.28 -11.22 -4.50
N GLU A 232 10.41 -12.06 -5.05
CA GLU A 232 9.48 -11.71 -6.14
C GLU A 232 8.21 -11.04 -5.62
N VAL A 233 7.64 -11.50 -4.50
CA VAL A 233 6.34 -11.05 -3.97
C VAL A 233 6.32 -9.55 -3.64
N THR A 234 7.48 -8.99 -3.28
CA THR A 234 7.65 -7.55 -3.02
C THR A 234 8.04 -6.76 -4.28
N TRP A 235 8.43 -7.43 -5.37
CA TRP A 235 8.92 -6.79 -6.59
C TRP A 235 7.85 -6.65 -7.68
N TRP A 236 7.00 -7.68 -7.86
CA TRP A 236 5.89 -7.64 -8.82
C TRP A 236 4.91 -6.48 -8.61
N PRO A 237 4.45 -6.15 -7.40
CA PRO A 237 3.63 -4.96 -7.18
C PRO A 237 4.31 -3.64 -7.60
N ALA A 238 5.64 -3.52 -7.52
CA ALA A 238 6.35 -2.34 -7.99
C ALA A 238 6.44 -2.25 -9.52
N ARG A 239 6.43 -3.39 -10.21
CA ARG A 239 6.66 -3.47 -11.66
C ARG A 239 5.73 -2.65 -12.53
N PRO A 240 4.41 -2.60 -12.27
CA PRO A 240 3.50 -1.68 -12.94
C PRO A 240 3.99 -0.24 -13.03
N LEU A 241 4.65 0.29 -12.00
CA LEU A 241 5.06 1.70 -11.93
C LEU A 241 5.88 2.13 -13.15
N TRP A 242 6.90 1.36 -13.54
CA TRP A 242 7.77 1.75 -14.65
C TRP A 242 7.14 1.56 -16.01
N PHE A 243 6.16 0.67 -16.14
CA PHE A 243 5.34 0.58 -17.36
C PHE A 243 4.49 1.84 -17.52
N LEU A 244 3.86 2.31 -16.44
CA LEU A 244 3.05 3.54 -16.46
C LEU A 244 3.91 4.79 -16.70
N LEU A 245 5.09 4.88 -16.07
CA LEU A 245 6.04 5.98 -16.26
C LEU A 245 6.57 6.06 -17.70
N TRP A 246 7.24 5.00 -18.18
CA TRP A 246 7.94 5.05 -19.46
C TRP A 246 7.02 5.14 -20.69
N SER A 247 5.76 4.76 -20.53
CA SER A 247 4.76 4.85 -21.59
C SER A 247 3.94 6.15 -21.56
N GLY A 248 4.24 7.08 -20.63
CA GLY A 248 3.54 8.36 -20.52
C GLY A 248 2.10 8.25 -20.02
N VAL A 249 1.70 7.17 -19.32
CA VAL A 249 0.33 7.09 -18.73
C VAL A 249 0.10 8.27 -17.77
N PHE A 250 1.06 8.57 -16.91
CA PHE A 250 0.97 9.71 -15.99
C PHE A 250 0.91 11.07 -16.70
N GLU A 251 1.54 11.20 -17.88
CA GLU A 251 1.45 12.41 -18.72
C GLU A 251 0.05 12.55 -19.35
N ARG A 252 -0.54 11.46 -19.83
CA ARG A 252 -1.90 11.46 -20.41
C ARG A 252 -3.00 11.68 -19.37
N HIS A 253 -2.78 11.20 -18.15
CA HIS A 253 -3.75 11.23 -17.05
C HIS A 253 -3.15 11.98 -15.85
N PRO A 254 -3.04 13.32 -15.90
CA PRO A 254 -2.31 14.09 -14.88
C PRO A 254 -2.96 14.08 -13.48
N GLY A 255 -4.24 13.68 -13.39
CA GLY A 255 -4.95 13.49 -12.11
C GLY A 255 -4.82 12.08 -11.52
N LEU A 256 -4.24 11.12 -12.24
CA LEU A 256 -4.05 9.76 -11.76
C LEU A 256 -3.03 9.74 -10.62
N LYS A 257 -3.37 9.04 -9.53
CA LYS A 257 -2.47 8.68 -8.44
C LYS A 257 -2.23 7.17 -8.45
N PHE A 258 -0.97 6.75 -8.26
CA PHE A 258 -0.59 5.34 -8.24
C PHE A 258 0.25 5.01 -7.00
N GLY A 259 -0.14 3.95 -6.29
CA GLY A 259 0.49 3.47 -5.08
C GLY A 259 1.08 2.07 -5.26
N VAL A 260 2.16 1.80 -4.53
CA VAL A 260 2.66 0.44 -4.32
C VAL A 260 2.58 0.15 -2.82
N ALA A 261 1.92 -0.94 -2.44
CA ALA A 261 1.73 -1.35 -1.06
C ALA A 261 2.52 -2.62 -0.71
N GLU A 262 2.93 -2.70 0.55
CA GLU A 262 3.60 -3.86 1.16
C GLU A 262 4.84 -4.38 0.40
N SER A 263 5.54 -3.46 -0.27
CA SER A 263 6.71 -3.77 -1.12
C SER A 263 7.99 -3.11 -0.62
N GLY A 264 7.92 -2.45 0.54
CA GLY A 264 8.90 -1.47 1.00
C GLY A 264 9.12 -0.33 0.00
N CYS A 265 10.05 0.57 0.31
CA CYS A 265 10.47 1.66 -0.57
C CYS A 265 11.99 1.75 -0.78
N TRP A 266 12.76 0.80 -0.23
CA TRP A 266 14.23 0.75 -0.30
C TRP A 266 14.79 0.63 -1.73
N TRP A 267 14.02 0.09 -2.67
CA TRP A 267 14.41 -0.09 -4.07
C TRP A 267 14.29 1.19 -4.90
N LEU A 268 13.39 2.08 -4.50
CA LEU A 268 12.93 3.21 -5.32
C LEU A 268 14.04 4.23 -5.63
N PRO A 269 14.94 4.63 -4.71
CA PRO A 269 16.03 5.57 -5.01
C PRO A 269 16.90 5.12 -6.18
N ASN A 270 17.34 3.86 -6.17
CA ASN A 270 18.17 3.30 -7.24
C ASN A 270 17.42 3.24 -8.57
N GLN A 271 16.13 2.91 -8.52
CA GLN A 271 15.30 2.84 -9.71
C GLN A 271 15.09 4.22 -10.33
N LEU A 272 14.87 5.26 -9.52
CA LEU A 272 14.74 6.64 -9.96
C LEU A 272 16.05 7.18 -10.53
N TRP A 273 17.17 6.98 -9.83
CA TRP A 273 18.50 7.32 -10.32
C TRP A 273 18.75 6.72 -11.71
N PHE A 274 18.45 5.43 -11.88
CA PHE A 274 18.60 4.75 -13.15
C PHE A 274 17.71 5.32 -14.25
N MET A 275 16.47 5.68 -13.94
CA MET A 275 15.53 6.20 -14.92
C MET A 275 15.86 7.63 -15.34
N ASP A 276 16.10 8.52 -14.38
CA ASP A 276 16.41 9.92 -14.64
C ASP A 276 17.72 10.08 -15.40
N ARG A 277 18.78 9.34 -15.05
CA ARG A 277 20.06 9.43 -15.77
C ARG A 277 19.94 9.01 -17.24
N LEU A 278 19.02 8.09 -17.54
CA LEU A 278 18.73 7.69 -18.91
C LEU A 278 17.95 8.80 -19.61
N TYR A 279 16.89 9.31 -18.97
CA TYR A 279 16.06 10.40 -19.50
C TYR A 279 16.87 11.67 -19.81
N LEU A 280 17.75 12.09 -18.89
CA LEU A 280 18.60 13.27 -19.01
C LEU A 280 19.76 13.11 -20.01
N GLY A 281 19.90 11.94 -20.66
CA GLY A 281 20.87 11.74 -21.72
C GLY A 281 22.33 11.68 -21.24
N ALA A 282 22.58 11.14 -20.04
CA ALA A 282 23.94 10.81 -19.61
C ALA A 282 24.66 9.96 -20.67
N HIS A 283 26.00 9.94 -20.70
CA HIS A 283 26.77 9.37 -21.83
C HIS A 283 26.27 8.01 -22.35
N GLY A 284 25.85 7.09 -21.46
CA GLY A 284 25.27 5.79 -21.83
C GLY A 284 23.82 5.82 -22.37
N GLY A 285 23.03 6.85 -22.03
CA GLY A 285 21.67 7.06 -22.51
C GLY A 285 21.60 7.65 -23.93
N LYS A 286 22.69 8.25 -24.44
CA LYS A 286 22.75 8.86 -25.78
C LYS A 286 22.49 7.89 -26.95
N LYS A 287 22.64 6.58 -26.72
CA LYS A 287 22.30 5.53 -27.70
C LYS A 287 20.79 5.27 -27.76
N LEU A 288 20.07 5.55 -26.69
CA LEU A 288 18.63 5.35 -26.60
C LEU A 288 17.95 6.61 -27.16
N SER A 289 17.04 6.40 -28.11
CA SER A 289 16.21 7.45 -28.76
C SER A 289 15.44 8.26 -27.70
N PRO A 290 15.06 9.54 -27.95
CA PRO A 290 14.32 10.32 -26.95
C PRO A 290 13.07 9.60 -26.46
N PHE A 291 12.81 9.72 -25.16
CA PHE A 291 11.59 9.21 -24.52
C PHE A 291 10.42 10.17 -24.80
N GLU A 292 9.98 10.25 -26.06
CA GLU A 292 9.05 11.27 -26.57
C GLU A 292 7.68 11.32 -25.85
N GLU A 293 7.27 10.23 -25.21
CA GLU A 293 6.02 10.16 -24.41
C GLU A 293 6.12 10.91 -23.07
N LEU A 294 7.33 11.24 -22.62
CA LEU A 294 7.58 11.94 -21.35
C LEU A 294 8.00 13.38 -21.62
N LYS A 295 7.39 14.32 -20.90
CA LYS A 295 7.76 15.74 -20.94
C LYS A 295 8.62 16.18 -19.74
N ARG A 296 8.80 15.28 -18.78
CA ARG A 296 9.48 15.49 -17.50
C ARG A 296 10.32 14.25 -17.15
N PRO A 297 11.36 14.37 -16.33
CA PRO A 297 12.04 13.21 -15.78
C PRO A 297 11.09 12.35 -14.93
N PRO A 298 11.31 11.03 -14.87
CA PRO A 298 10.53 10.10 -14.04
C PRO A 298 10.37 10.53 -12.57
N SER A 299 11.37 11.14 -11.96
CA SER A 299 11.27 11.69 -10.59
C SER A 299 10.22 12.80 -10.42
N GLU A 300 10.01 13.64 -11.44
CA GLU A 300 8.95 14.66 -11.37
C GLU A 300 7.54 14.06 -11.48
N TYR A 301 7.38 12.95 -12.21
CA TYR A 301 6.12 12.21 -12.22
C TYR A 301 5.88 11.50 -10.88
N LEU A 302 6.95 10.97 -10.26
CA LEU A 302 6.87 10.39 -8.92
C LEU A 302 6.32 11.42 -7.92
N ASP A 303 6.94 12.60 -7.82
CA ASP A 303 6.54 13.67 -6.89
C ASP A 303 5.08 14.09 -7.08
N ARG A 304 4.61 14.10 -8.34
CA ARG A 304 3.26 14.53 -8.66
C ARG A 304 2.21 13.44 -8.44
N GLN A 305 2.51 12.17 -8.68
CA GLN A 305 1.49 11.15 -8.94
C GLN A 305 1.71 9.82 -8.23
N VAL A 306 2.86 9.58 -7.59
CA VAL A 306 3.20 8.27 -7.04
C VAL A 306 3.38 8.35 -5.53
N PHE A 307 2.92 7.33 -4.83
CA PHE A 307 3.17 7.16 -3.40
C PHE A 307 3.50 5.69 -3.10
N ILE A 308 4.07 5.43 -1.93
CA ILE A 308 4.35 4.09 -1.44
C ILE A 308 3.64 3.94 -0.10
N CYS A 309 2.74 2.95 0.01
CA CYS A 309 2.29 2.48 1.31
C CYS A 309 3.44 1.65 1.89
N ALA A 310 4.31 2.32 2.62
CA ALA A 310 5.52 1.79 3.22
C ALA A 310 5.16 1.01 4.49
N THR A 311 4.57 -0.15 4.29
CA THR A 311 4.19 -1.09 5.35
C THR A 311 5.39 -1.44 6.21
N ASN A 312 5.20 -1.48 7.53
CA ASN A 312 6.21 -1.87 8.53
C ASN A 312 7.60 -1.18 8.40
N THR A 313 7.62 0.06 7.87
CA THR A 313 8.83 0.78 7.43
C THR A 313 10.00 0.65 8.41
N LYS A 314 11.21 0.50 7.87
CA LYS A 314 12.46 0.39 8.65
C LYS A 314 13.35 1.61 8.49
N ARG A 315 14.31 1.75 9.40
CA ARG A 315 15.31 2.85 9.37
C ARG A 315 16.07 2.96 8.05
N ARG A 316 16.32 1.84 7.36
CA ARG A 316 17.02 1.85 6.06
C ARG A 316 16.24 2.63 5.00
N GLU A 317 14.92 2.47 4.98
CA GLU A 317 14.03 3.15 4.06
C GLU A 317 13.91 4.64 4.40
N LEU A 318 13.71 4.96 5.68
CA LEU A 318 13.62 6.35 6.15
C LEU A 318 14.92 7.14 5.97
N ALA A 319 16.07 6.47 5.99
CA ALA A 319 17.35 7.10 5.68
C ALA A 319 17.44 7.61 4.23
N GLN A 320 16.64 7.03 3.32
CA GLN A 320 16.60 7.37 1.88
C GLN A 320 15.45 8.32 1.52
N ARG A 321 14.69 8.81 2.51
CA ARG A 321 13.47 9.61 2.29
C ARG A 321 13.65 10.87 1.47
N TYR A 322 14.85 11.44 1.39
CA TYR A 322 15.11 12.62 0.55
C TYR A 322 15.37 12.28 -0.93
N GLU A 323 15.72 11.04 -1.24
CA GLU A 323 15.76 10.53 -2.62
C GLU A 323 14.37 10.09 -3.07
N ILE A 324 13.60 9.50 -2.15
CA ILE A 324 12.22 9.04 -2.37
C ILE A 324 11.26 10.22 -2.46
N GLY A 325 11.35 11.15 -1.51
CA GLY A 325 10.37 12.18 -1.22
C GLY A 325 9.65 11.88 0.09
N VAL A 326 9.70 12.81 1.06
CA VAL A 326 9.07 12.64 2.38
C VAL A 326 7.55 12.46 2.24
N ASP A 327 6.94 13.17 1.29
CA ASP A 327 5.50 13.09 1.03
C ASP A 327 5.08 11.89 0.18
N ASN A 328 6.05 11.14 -0.36
CA ASN A 328 5.78 9.93 -1.15
C ASN A 328 5.81 8.66 -0.27
N ILE A 329 6.26 8.76 0.99
CA ILE A 329 6.29 7.66 1.95
C ILE A 329 5.09 7.79 2.87
N LEU A 330 4.17 6.84 2.80
CA LEU A 330 3.03 6.75 3.71
C LEU A 330 3.23 5.52 4.58
N TRP A 331 3.30 5.69 5.89
CA TRP A 331 3.49 4.56 6.81
C TRP A 331 2.26 3.65 6.83
N GLY A 332 2.46 2.33 6.96
CA GLY A 332 1.39 1.33 7.09
C GLY A 332 1.67 0.32 8.21
N SER A 333 0.63 -0.07 8.94
CA SER A 333 0.69 -1.02 10.06
C SER A 333 0.58 -2.47 9.65
N ASP A 334 -0.05 -2.75 8.50
CA ASP A 334 -0.41 -4.09 8.04
C ASP A 334 -1.36 -4.84 8.98
N PHE A 335 -2.15 -4.13 9.78
CA PHE A 335 -3.04 -4.83 10.71
C PHE A 335 -4.04 -5.72 9.93
N PRO A 336 -4.29 -6.98 10.31
CA PRO A 336 -3.77 -7.70 11.47
C PRO A 336 -2.70 -8.74 11.11
N HIS A 337 -2.00 -8.58 10.00
CA HIS A 337 -1.01 -9.53 9.53
C HIS A 337 0.22 -9.59 10.44
N PRO A 338 0.83 -10.78 10.62
CA PRO A 338 1.97 -10.97 11.52
C PRO A 338 3.26 -10.27 11.08
N GLU A 339 3.40 -9.96 9.79
CA GLU A 339 4.49 -9.14 9.24
C GLU A 339 4.34 -7.65 9.59
N GLY A 340 3.16 -7.24 10.07
CA GLY A 340 2.83 -5.89 10.48
C GLY A 340 3.47 -5.43 11.78
N THR A 341 2.99 -4.30 12.27
CA THR A 341 3.47 -3.70 13.53
C THR A 341 2.59 -4.01 14.74
N TRP A 342 1.34 -4.42 14.52
CA TRP A 342 0.44 -4.84 15.61
C TRP A 342 0.89 -6.16 16.23
N PRO A 343 0.78 -6.36 17.57
CA PRO A 343 0.21 -5.45 18.58
C PRO A 343 1.23 -4.49 19.23
N ASP A 344 2.42 -4.34 18.66
CA ASP A 344 3.54 -3.58 19.23
C ASP A 344 3.83 -2.27 18.48
N THR A 345 2.82 -1.68 17.82
CA THR A 345 2.97 -0.56 16.89
C THR A 345 3.71 0.62 17.51
N ARG A 346 3.38 1.02 18.75
CA ARG A 346 4.04 2.14 19.43
C ARG A 346 5.54 1.90 19.64
N SER A 347 5.93 0.68 20.00
CA SER A 347 7.33 0.28 20.16
C SER A 347 8.08 0.32 18.83
N TRP A 348 7.42 -0.13 17.75
CA TRP A 348 7.98 -0.09 16.41
C TRP A 348 8.26 1.34 15.94
N LEU A 349 7.27 2.23 16.11
CA LEU A 349 7.37 3.63 15.75
C LEU A 349 8.51 4.32 16.50
N LYS A 350 8.64 4.08 17.81
CA LYS A 350 9.75 4.60 18.62
C LYS A 350 11.11 4.16 18.07
N ASN A 351 11.28 2.86 17.80
CA ASN A 351 12.55 2.35 17.28
C ASN A 351 12.90 2.91 15.89
N THR A 352 11.88 3.27 15.12
CA THR A 352 12.03 3.66 13.71
C THR A 352 12.19 5.17 13.54
N PHE A 353 11.43 5.99 14.27
CA PHE A 353 11.31 7.45 14.05
C PHE A 353 12.01 8.35 15.09
N HIS A 354 12.63 7.79 16.14
CA HIS A 354 13.17 8.57 17.27
C HIS A 354 14.15 9.71 16.92
N ASP A 355 14.83 9.65 15.78
CA ASP A 355 15.78 10.68 15.32
C ASP A 355 15.34 11.37 14.03
N ILE A 356 14.12 11.13 13.56
CA ILE A 356 13.55 11.81 12.40
C ILE A 356 12.95 13.15 12.86
N PRO A 357 13.14 14.26 12.12
CA PRO A 357 12.50 15.54 12.43
C PRO A 357 10.98 15.38 12.58
N VAL A 358 10.40 15.97 13.62
CA VAL A 358 8.98 15.80 13.96
C VAL A 358 8.06 16.21 12.80
N GLY A 359 8.41 17.28 12.09
CA GLY A 359 7.65 17.72 10.91
C GLY A 359 7.59 16.64 9.81
N GLU A 360 8.70 15.97 9.54
CA GLU A 360 8.78 14.89 8.53
C GLU A 360 8.06 13.63 9.01
N THR A 361 8.18 13.29 10.30
CA THR A 361 7.42 12.19 10.93
C THR A 361 5.92 12.43 10.80
N ARG A 362 5.41 13.66 10.98
CA ARG A 362 3.98 13.97 10.78
C ARG A 362 3.52 13.73 9.35
N ARG A 363 4.35 14.08 8.37
CA ARG A 363 4.04 13.84 6.95
C ARG A 363 3.92 12.34 6.68
N MET A 364 4.95 11.57 7.05
CA MET A 364 4.99 10.13 6.77
C MET A 364 3.99 9.29 7.58
N LEU A 365 3.72 9.65 8.84
CA LEU A 365 2.79 8.89 9.69
C LEU A 365 1.31 9.16 9.40
N GLY A 366 0.95 10.26 8.75
CA GLY A 366 -0.48 10.49 8.49
C GLY A 366 -0.84 11.62 7.55
N LEU A 367 -0.12 12.75 7.51
CA LEU A 367 -0.58 13.87 6.69
C LEU A 367 -0.48 13.58 5.18
N ALA A 368 0.56 12.87 4.72
CA ALA A 368 0.66 12.47 3.33
C ALA A 368 -0.45 11.48 2.94
N ALA A 369 -0.80 10.54 3.83
CA ALA A 369 -1.93 9.65 3.62
C ALA A 369 -3.26 10.39 3.60
N ALA A 370 -3.43 11.40 4.45
CA ALA A 370 -4.62 12.26 4.44
C ALA A 370 -4.78 12.99 3.10
N ASP A 371 -3.69 13.52 2.55
CA ASP A 371 -3.68 14.22 1.26
C ASP A 371 -4.02 13.27 0.09
N VAL A 372 -3.49 12.04 0.09
CA VAL A 372 -3.68 11.06 -0.98
C VAL A 372 -5.07 10.42 -0.95
N PHE A 373 -5.57 10.05 0.23
CA PHE A 373 -6.81 9.28 0.40
C PHE A 373 -8.01 10.14 0.83
N GLY A 374 -7.81 11.45 1.02
CA GLY A 374 -8.89 12.39 1.31
C GLY A 374 -9.43 12.36 2.74
N PHE A 375 -8.60 12.01 3.73
CA PHE A 375 -9.01 12.05 5.13
C PHE A 375 -9.18 13.48 5.65
N ASP A 376 -10.26 13.71 6.41
CA ASP A 376 -10.51 14.98 7.08
C ASP A 376 -9.70 15.07 8.37
N THR A 377 -8.53 15.71 8.30
CA THR A 377 -7.63 15.88 9.46
C THR A 377 -8.27 16.66 10.60
N GLY A 378 -9.25 17.52 10.32
CA GLY A 378 -10.01 18.25 11.33
C GLY A 378 -10.90 17.32 12.17
N LYS A 379 -11.56 16.36 11.52
CA LYS A 379 -12.35 15.31 12.20
C LYS A 379 -11.48 14.30 12.93
N LEU A 380 -10.27 14.02 12.43
CA LEU A 380 -9.35 13.08 13.06
C LEU A 380 -8.54 13.70 14.21
N ALA A 381 -8.34 15.01 14.24
CA ALA A 381 -7.54 15.67 15.28
C ALA A 381 -8.01 15.40 16.73
N PRO A 382 -9.33 15.39 17.06
CA PRO A 382 -9.80 14.97 18.37
C PRO A 382 -9.43 13.53 18.74
N ILE A 383 -9.43 12.61 17.77
CA ILE A 383 -9.04 11.21 17.96
C ILE A 383 -7.53 11.15 18.22
N ALA A 384 -6.71 11.76 17.36
CA ALA A 384 -5.26 11.82 17.52
C ALA A 384 -4.84 12.38 18.87
N ARG A 385 -5.49 13.45 19.37
CA ARG A 385 -5.23 13.98 20.72
C ARG A 385 -5.51 12.99 21.85
N ARG A 386 -6.45 12.07 21.64
CA ARG A 386 -6.84 11.07 22.65
C ARG A 386 -5.92 9.86 22.66
N ILE A 387 -5.49 9.37 21.49
CA ILE A 387 -4.83 8.06 21.36
C ILE A 387 -3.41 8.13 20.78
N GLY A 388 -3.09 9.18 20.01
CA GLY A 388 -1.85 9.30 19.26
C GLY A 388 -0.65 9.46 20.19
N PRO A 389 0.51 8.85 19.87
CA PRO A 389 1.73 9.08 20.63
C PRO A 389 2.25 10.51 20.39
N THR A 390 2.89 11.07 21.39
CA THR A 390 3.65 12.33 21.29
C THR A 390 5.05 12.09 20.74
N PRO A 391 5.71 13.13 20.19
CA PRO A 391 7.13 13.06 19.82
C PRO A 391 8.05 12.55 20.94
N THR A 392 7.80 12.96 22.18
CA THR A 392 8.57 12.48 23.35
C THR A 392 8.39 10.99 23.59
N GLU A 393 7.17 10.45 23.44
CA GLU A 393 6.92 9.01 23.57
C GLU A 393 7.62 8.18 22.48
N LEU A 394 7.76 8.75 21.27
CA LEU A 394 8.58 8.17 20.19
C LEU A 394 10.08 8.37 20.39
N GLY A 395 10.52 9.01 21.48
CA GLY A 395 11.93 9.22 21.78
C GLY A 395 12.60 10.38 21.03
N GLN A 396 11.81 11.27 20.41
CA GLN A 396 12.34 12.41 19.67
C GLN A 396 12.76 13.53 20.62
N SER A 397 13.93 14.12 20.34
CA SER A 397 14.48 15.24 21.10
C SER A 397 13.59 16.48 21.01
N ALA A 398 13.45 17.23 22.11
CA ALA A 398 12.82 18.56 22.06
C ALA A 398 13.66 19.60 21.29
N ASP A 399 14.98 19.39 21.20
CA ASP A 399 15.89 20.20 20.38
C ASP A 399 15.79 19.78 18.90
N GLN A 400 14.72 20.21 18.24
CA GLN A 400 14.50 19.92 16.82
C GLN A 400 15.53 20.58 15.91
N ALA A 401 16.15 21.69 16.32
CA ALA A 401 17.20 22.34 15.54
C ALA A 401 18.42 21.42 15.40
N ALA A 402 18.83 20.75 16.49
CA ALA A 402 19.89 19.75 16.44
C ALA A 402 19.51 18.52 15.61
N VAL A 403 18.27 18.05 15.71
CA VAL A 403 17.78 16.90 14.91
C VAL A 403 17.81 17.24 13.42
N GLU A 404 17.26 18.39 13.02
CA GLU A 404 17.27 18.87 11.64
C GLU A 404 18.69 19.08 11.10
N ALA A 405 19.58 19.66 11.91
CA ALA A 405 20.98 19.83 11.55
C ALA A 405 21.69 18.49 11.28
N SER A 406 21.33 17.42 12.01
CA SER A 406 21.90 16.09 11.79
C SER A 406 21.50 15.48 10.43
N TRP A 407 20.38 15.91 9.85
CA TRP A 407 19.88 15.48 8.54
C TRP A 407 20.12 16.48 7.41
N ALA A 408 20.65 17.68 7.70
CA ALA A 408 20.79 18.77 6.73
C ALA A 408 21.55 18.34 5.46
N ARG A 409 22.70 17.67 5.62
CA ARG A 409 23.48 17.17 4.47
C ARG A 409 22.69 16.18 3.62
N SER A 410 22.00 15.21 4.22
CA SER A 410 21.20 14.25 3.47
C SER A 410 20.06 14.92 2.72
N ARG A 411 19.46 15.96 3.31
CA ARG A 411 18.40 16.77 2.70
C ARG A 411 18.92 17.58 1.51
N GLU A 412 20.07 18.25 1.67
CA GLU A 412 20.72 19.03 0.62
C GLU A 412 21.18 18.14 -0.55
N VAL A 413 21.69 16.95 -0.25
CA VAL A 413 22.11 15.98 -1.27
C VAL A 413 20.88 15.45 -2.03
N GLY A 414 19.87 14.96 -1.30
CA GLY A 414 18.63 14.41 -1.87
C GLY A 414 18.89 13.49 -3.06
N ARG A 415 18.19 13.73 -4.17
CA ARG A 415 18.46 13.13 -5.47
C ARG A 415 19.76 13.70 -6.06
N HIS A 416 20.90 13.21 -5.59
CA HIS A 416 22.24 13.69 -5.95
C HIS A 416 22.53 13.76 -7.46
N TRP A 417 21.81 13.01 -8.30
CA TRP A 417 21.94 13.10 -9.77
C TRP A 417 21.20 14.29 -10.39
N LEU A 418 20.41 15.03 -9.60
CA LEU A 418 19.68 16.24 -9.96
C LEU A 418 20.17 17.48 -9.20
N THR A 419 21.13 17.31 -8.29
CA THR A 419 21.73 18.40 -7.51
C THR A 419 23.21 18.53 -7.87
N ASP A 420 23.82 19.65 -7.48
CA ASP A 420 25.28 19.83 -7.59
C ASP A 420 26.05 19.13 -6.45
N ASN A 421 25.37 18.30 -5.64
CA ASN A 421 25.92 17.63 -4.47
C ASN A 421 26.26 16.16 -4.76
N ASP A 422 27.38 15.67 -4.23
CA ASP A 422 27.78 14.26 -4.35
C ASP A 422 27.09 13.36 -3.31
N PHE A 423 27.13 12.04 -3.53
CA PHE A 423 26.48 11.04 -2.69
C PHE A 423 26.96 11.14 -1.22
N PRO A 424 26.07 11.04 -0.21
CA PRO A 424 26.41 11.41 1.16
C PRO A 424 27.44 10.47 1.81
N VAL A 425 27.67 9.28 1.24
CA VAL A 425 28.67 8.31 1.73
C VAL A 425 30.03 8.40 1.04
N LEU A 426 30.12 9.18 -0.05
CA LEU A 426 31.42 9.46 -0.65
C LEU A 426 32.11 10.49 0.23
N GLY A 427 33.37 10.20 0.58
CA GLY A 427 34.20 11.06 1.42
C GLY A 427 34.31 12.46 0.82
N VAL A 428 34.88 13.42 1.57
CA VAL A 428 35.02 14.83 1.14
C VAL A 428 35.50 14.88 -0.32
N SER A 429 34.59 15.26 -1.21
CA SER A 429 34.90 15.53 -2.61
C SER A 429 36.00 16.59 -2.63
N ARG A 430 37.08 16.32 -3.36
CA ARG A 430 38.27 17.18 -3.45
C ARG A 430 37.98 18.55 -4.02
#